data_AF-A0A4R1QI58-F1
#
_entry.id   AF-A0A4R1QI58-F1
#
_cell.length_a   1.000
_cell.length_b   1.000
_cell.length_c   1.000
_cell.angle_alpha   90.00
_cell.angle_beta   90.00
_cell.angle_gamma   90.00
#
_symmetry.space_group_name_H-M   'P 1'
#
loop_
_entity.id
_entity.type
_entity.pdbx_description
1 polymer ?
#
loop_
_entity_poly.entity_id
_entity_poly.type
_entity_poly.pdbx_seq_one_letter_code
_entity_poly.pdbx_strand_id
1 'polypeptide(L)' 'MKVYNKLVRDRIPEIIKSSGKLCKIRILHEDEYVRELRKKYLKN' A
#
# COMPACT_ATOMS: atom_id res chain seq x y z
N MET A 1 -15.73 1.92 6.93
CA MET A 1 -14.61 2.30 6.02
C MET A 1 -13.55 1.19 6.09
N LYS A 2 -13.21 0.53 4.97
CA LYS A 2 -12.25 -0.60 4.99
C LYS A 2 -10.80 -0.08 4.96
N VAL A 3 -9.97 -0.58 5.86
CA VAL A 3 -8.53 -0.26 5.92
C VAL A 3 -7.75 -1.51 5.53
N TYR A 4 -6.94 -1.41 4.47
CA TYR A 4 -6.25 -2.58 3.90
C TYR A 4 -4.81 -2.74 4.40
N ASN A 5 -4.14 -1.69 4.89
CA ASN A 5 -2.76 -1.71 5.41
C ASN A 5 -1.78 -2.54 4.55
N LYS A 6 -1.96 -2.51 3.22
CA LYS A 6 -1.13 -3.25 2.28
C LYS A 6 -0.01 -2.35 1.77
N LEU A 7 1.20 -2.89 1.68
CA LEU A 7 2.25 -2.27 0.90
C LEU A 7 1.91 -2.35 -0.59
N VAL A 8 1.69 -1.20 -1.21
CA VAL A 8 1.49 -1.02 -2.65
C VAL A 8 2.76 -0.40 -3.24
N ARG A 9 3.21 -0.89 -4.41
CA ARG A 9 4.49 -0.46 -5.04
C ARG A 9 4.34 0.04 -6.48
N ASP A 10 3.12 0.06 -6.99
CA ASP A 10 2.80 0.48 -8.35
C ASP A 10 1.88 1.70 -8.34
N ARG A 11 1.33 2.02 -9.51
CA ARG A 11 0.33 3.07 -9.71
C ARG A 11 -1.07 2.72 -9.15
N ILE A 12 -1.14 1.91 -8.10
CA ILE A 12 -2.40 1.48 -7.47
C ILE A 12 -3.23 2.69 -7.00
N PRO A 13 -2.67 3.71 -6.33
CA PRO A 13 -3.44 4.89 -5.96
C PRO A 13 -4.08 5.58 -7.17
N GLU A 14 -3.36 5.67 -8.29
CA GLU A 14 -3.82 6.27 -9.55
C GLU A 14 -4.91 5.43 -10.21
N ILE A 15 -4.78 4.10 -10.20
CA ILE A 15 -5.81 3.18 -10.70
C ILE A 15 -7.10 3.31 -9.87
N ILE A 16 -6.98 3.33 -8.53
CA ILE A 16 -8.13 3.51 -7.63
C ILE A 16 -8.83 4.85 -7.95
N LYS A 17 -8.06 5.93 -8.08
CA LYS A 17 -8.60 7.25 -8.43
C LYS A 17 -9.28 7.24 -9.81
N SER A 18 -8.67 6.60 -10.80
CA SER A 18 -9.23 6.46 -12.17
C SER A 18 -10.53 5.65 -12.19
N SER A 19 -10.71 4.73 -11.23
CA SER A 19 -11.97 3.98 -11.05
C SER A 19 -13.07 4.74 -10.30
N GLY A 20 -12.88 6.04 -10.03
CA GLY A 20 -13.84 6.89 -9.30
C GLY A 20 -13.87 6.65 -7.79
N LYS A 21 -12.87 5.95 -7.23
CA LYS A 21 -12.79 5.64 -5.80
C LYS A 21 -11.76 6.53 -5.11
N LEU A 22 -11.95 6.72 -3.81
CA LEU A 22 -11.02 7.48 -2.97
C LEU A 22 -10.20 6.54 -2.09
N CYS A 23 -8.91 6.83 -1.94
CA CYS A 23 -8.02 6.18 -0.99
C CYS A 23 -7.12 7.19 -0.30
N LYS A 24 -6.73 6.87 0.94
CA LYS A 24 -5.67 7.56 1.66
C LYS A 24 -4.38 6.73 1.54
N ILE A 25 -3.28 7.41 1.27
CA ILE A 25 -1.96 6.80 1.18
C ILE A 25 -0.97 7.57 2.06
N ARG A 26 0.09 6.90 2.49
CA ARG A 26 1.23 7.48 3.16
C ARG A 26 2.49 6.86 2.58
N ILE A 27 3.49 7.69 2.30
CA ILE A 27 4.81 7.21 1.89
C ILE A 27 5.54 6.71 3.13
N LEU A 28 6.12 5.52 3.06
CA LEU A 28 6.85 4.91 4.16
C LEU A 28 8.31 5.35 4.15
N HIS A 29 8.89 5.50 5.34
CA HIS A 29 10.34 5.58 5.49
C HIS A 29 10.99 4.21 5.24
N GLU A 30 12.29 4.17 5.02
CA GLU A 30 13.02 2.98 4.58
C GLU A 30 12.85 1.79 5.54
N ASP A 31 12.93 2.03 6.85
CA ASP A 31 12.76 1.04 7.90
C ASP A 31 11.34 0.42 7.88
N GLU A 32 10.32 1.27 7.78
CA GLU A 32 8.93 0.85 7.66
C GLU A 32 8.71 0.11 6.34
N TYR A 33 9.32 0.58 5.24
CA TYR A 33 9.23 -0.05 3.93
C TYR A 33 9.81 -1.47 3.96
N VAL A 34 10.99 -1.68 4.54
CA VAL A 34 11.61 -3.01 4.67
C VAL A 34 10.75 -3.93 5.56
N ARG A 35 10.16 -3.40 6.64
CA ARG A 35 9.26 -4.16 7.51
C ARG A 35 8.00 -4.61 6.76
N GLU A 36 7.32 -3.69 6.07
CA GLU A 36 6.10 -4.01 5.33
C GLU A 36 6.39 -4.86 4.08
N LEU A 37 7.59 -4.72 3.50
CA LEU A 37 8.10 -5.60 2.43
C LEU A 37 8.16 -7.04 2.93
N ARG A 38 8.86 -7.27 4.04
CA ARG A 38 8.99 -8.59 4.65
C ARG A 38 7.62 -9.20 4.95
N LYS A 39 6.70 -8.44 5.56
CA LYS A 39 5.32 -8.90 5.81
C LYS A 39 4.57 -9.31 4.56
N LYS A 40 4.81 -8.64 3.42
CA LYS A 40 4.12 -8.94 2.15
C LYS A 40 4.62 -10.22 1.50
N TYR A 41 5.91 -10.55 1.61
CA TYR A 41 6.53 -11.69 0.92
C TYR A 41 6.80 -12.90 1.81
N LEU A 42 6.86 -12.74 3.13
CA LEU A 42 7.18 -13.81 4.09
C LEU A 42 5.97 -14.36 4.84
N LYS A 43 4.75 -13.84 4.58
CA LYS A 43 3.52 -14.47 5.07
C LYS A 43 3.12 -15.62 4.15
N ASN A 44 3.64 -16.82 4.45
CA ASN A 44 2.98 -18.08 4.10
C ASN A 44 1.96 -18.43 5.17
#